data_AF-A0A537K0C8-F1
#
_entry.id   AF-A0A537K0C8-F1
#
_cell.length_a   1.000
_cell.length_b   1.000
_cell.length_c   1.000
_cell.angle_alpha   90.00
_cell.angle_beta   90.00
_cell.angle_gamma   90.00
#
_symmetry.space_group_name_H-M   'P 1'
#
loop_
_entity.id
_entity.type
_entity.pdbx_description
1 polymer ?
#
loop_
_entity_poly.entity_id
_entity_poly.type
_entity_poly.pdbx_seq_one_letter_code
_entity_poly.pdbx_strand_id
1 'polypeptide(L)'
;MCFGSICKVNIHTGITPAYRGVHGGYWAVAKGQKDYFGTTIHYVDPGVDTGGIIEQVFAEPGKENNFYTYPYVQYAAVLPVLKQVVQSFIDGHIPPTKPSVANESALWFHPTIFQWLGNLKRTFIFLLVSSFIQLF
;
A
#
# COMPACT_ATOMS: atom_id res chain seq x y z
N MET A 1 -5.11 10.81 14.84
CA MET A 1 -5.51 12.04 15.56
C MET A 1 -4.25 12.70 16.12
N CYS A 2 -4.26 14.02 16.28
CA CYS A 2 -3.25 14.71 17.07
C CYS A 2 -3.69 14.71 18.54
N PHE A 3 -2.78 14.37 19.46
CA PHE A 3 -3.02 14.40 20.90
C PHE A 3 -2.36 15.65 21.47
N GLY A 4 -3.15 16.69 21.76
CA GLY A 4 -2.62 18.01 22.06
C GLY A 4 -1.80 18.54 20.88
N SER A 5 -0.59 19.04 21.15
CA SER A 5 0.34 19.56 20.13
C SER A 5 1.11 18.47 19.38
N ILE A 6 0.86 17.17 19.63
CA ILE A 6 1.65 16.07 19.05
C ILE A 6 0.81 15.30 18.03
N CYS A 7 1.22 15.37 16.76
CA CYS A 7 0.66 14.58 15.67
C CYS A 7 1.62 13.43 15.34
N LYS A 8 1.15 12.18 15.46
CA LYS A 8 1.90 10.99 15.01
C LYS A 8 1.40 10.59 13.63
N VAL A 9 2.31 10.48 12.68
CA VAL A 9 2.03 10.10 11.28
C VAL A 9 2.82 8.86 10.95
N ASN A 10 2.22 7.95 10.18
CA ASN A 10 2.83 6.76 9.65
C ASN A 10 2.74 6.75 8.12
N ILE A 11 3.72 6.09 7.51
CA ILE A 11 3.76 5.75 6.10
C ILE A 11 3.66 4.23 5.98
N HIS A 12 2.60 3.76 5.34
CA HIS A 12 2.30 2.34 5.21
C HIS A 12 2.29 1.91 3.75
N THR A 13 3.05 0.87 3.41
CA THR A 13 3.17 0.31 2.05
C THR A 13 1.98 -0.59 1.67
N GLY A 14 0.78 -0.05 1.82
CA GLY A 14 -0.48 -0.61 1.39
C GLY A 14 -1.59 0.43 1.39
N ILE A 15 -2.58 0.28 0.51
CA ILE A 15 -3.77 1.14 0.46
C ILE A 15 -4.72 0.75 1.59
N THR A 16 -4.83 1.61 2.59
CA THR A 16 -5.76 1.44 3.73
C THR A 16 -7.18 1.91 3.38
N PRO A 17 -8.23 1.27 3.95
CA PRO A 17 -8.18 0.19 4.93
C PRO A 17 -8.08 -1.23 4.31
N ALA A 18 -8.10 -1.37 2.99
CA ALA A 18 -8.13 -2.68 2.31
C ALA A 18 -6.89 -3.55 2.58
N TYR A 19 -5.72 -2.93 2.71
CA TYR A 19 -4.43 -3.61 2.83
C TYR A 19 -3.63 -3.15 4.06
N ARG A 20 -4.22 -3.20 5.26
CA ARG A 20 -3.54 -2.88 6.53
C ARG A 20 -2.58 -3.98 6.96
N GLY A 21 -1.64 -3.67 7.83
CA GLY A 21 -0.71 -4.65 8.41
C GLY A 21 0.57 -4.78 7.60
N VAL A 22 0.91 -5.99 7.16
CA VAL A 22 2.22 -6.26 6.53
C VAL A 22 2.07 -6.61 5.05
N HIS A 23 2.98 -6.09 4.22
CA HIS A 23 3.11 -6.40 2.78
C HIS A 23 1.88 -6.02 1.94
N GLY A 24 1.29 -4.85 2.19
CA GLY A 24 0.05 -4.43 1.52
C GLY A 24 0.12 -4.46 0.00
N GLY A 25 1.20 -3.93 -0.58
CA GLY A 25 1.42 -3.98 -2.04
C GLY A 25 1.50 -5.41 -2.60
N TYR A 26 2.17 -6.33 -1.91
CA TYR A 26 2.20 -7.75 -2.31
C TYR A 26 0.81 -8.37 -2.25
N TRP A 27 0.04 -8.14 -1.19
CA TRP A 27 -1.29 -8.70 -1.05
C TRP A 27 -2.24 -8.16 -2.12
N ALA A 28 -2.15 -6.87 -2.46
CA ALA A 28 -2.88 -6.28 -3.57
C ALA A 28 -2.60 -7.01 -4.90
N VAL A 29 -1.32 -7.21 -5.22
CA VAL A 29 -0.90 -7.97 -6.42
C VAL A 29 -1.37 -9.42 -6.38
N ALA A 30 -1.19 -10.11 -5.25
CA ALA A 30 -1.56 -11.51 -5.07
C ALA A 30 -3.08 -11.75 -5.18
N LYS A 31 -3.88 -10.75 -4.83
CA LYS A 31 -5.34 -10.74 -4.99
C LYS A 31 -5.81 -10.33 -6.38
N GLY A 32 -4.90 -9.98 -7.29
CA GLY A 32 -5.24 -9.50 -8.62
C GLY A 32 -5.79 -8.06 -8.62
N GLN A 33 -5.62 -7.33 -7.52
CA GLN A 33 -6.07 -5.94 -7.35
C GLN A 33 -4.87 -5.00 -7.44
N LYS A 34 -4.16 -5.03 -8.58
CA LYS A 34 -2.94 -4.22 -8.77
C LYS A 34 -3.20 -2.72 -8.66
N ASP A 35 -4.42 -2.27 -8.93
CA ASP A 35 -4.82 -0.87 -8.78
C ASP A 35 -4.75 -0.38 -7.32
N TYR A 36 -4.67 -1.30 -6.34
CA TYR A 36 -4.40 -0.99 -4.94
C TYR A 36 -2.92 -1.13 -4.56
N PHE A 37 -2.01 -1.26 -5.53
CA PHE A 37 -0.59 -1.17 -5.27
C PHE A 37 -0.21 0.28 -4.99
N GLY A 38 0.10 0.58 -3.73
CA GLY A 38 0.38 1.96 -3.32
C GLY A 38 0.60 2.09 -1.83
N THR A 39 0.77 3.33 -1.39
CA THR A 39 1.13 3.70 -0.02
C THR A 39 0.06 4.62 0.55
N THR A 40 -0.29 4.42 1.82
CA THR A 40 -1.05 5.39 2.60
C THR A 40 -0.12 6.16 3.54
N ILE A 41 -0.21 7.50 3.54
CA ILE A 41 0.23 8.33 4.66
C ILE A 41 -0.98 8.57 5.56
N HIS A 42 -0.91 8.23 6.84
CA HIS A 42 -2.05 8.35 7.75
C HIS A 42 -1.62 8.74 9.16
N TYR A 43 -2.56 9.24 9.94
CA TYR A 43 -2.35 9.43 11.36
C TYR A 43 -2.27 8.09 12.08
N VAL A 44 -1.49 8.05 13.16
CA VAL A 44 -1.48 6.91 14.08
C VAL A 44 -2.65 7.06 15.07
N ASP A 45 -3.31 5.94 15.35
CA ASP A 45 -4.31 5.78 16.39
C ASP A 45 -4.03 4.43 17.13
N PRO A 46 -4.86 3.99 18.08
CA PRO A 46 -4.62 2.73 18.80
C PRO A 46 -4.66 1.46 17.93
N GLY A 47 -5.18 1.52 16.70
CA GLY A 47 -5.27 0.38 15.80
C GLY A 47 -4.11 0.31 14.79
N VAL A 48 -4.00 -0.85 14.14
CA VAL A 48 -2.98 -1.08 13.11
C VAL A 48 -3.49 -0.52 11.77
N ASP A 49 -2.87 0.57 11.34
CA ASP A 49 -3.13 1.28 10.09
C ASP A 49 -4.60 1.72 9.90
N THR A 50 -5.25 2.13 10.99
CA THR A 50 -6.67 2.53 11.01
C THR A 50 -6.90 4.03 11.10
N GLY A 51 -5.87 4.81 11.44
CA GLY A 51 -6.05 6.24 11.62
C GLY A 51 -6.34 6.98 10.32
N GLY A 52 -6.86 8.20 10.46
CA GLY A 52 -7.30 9.03 9.35
C GLY A 52 -6.23 9.22 8.27
N ILE A 53 -6.62 8.99 7.02
CA ILE A 53 -5.75 9.06 5.83
C ILE A 53 -5.42 10.52 5.55
N ILE A 54 -4.13 10.85 5.41
CA ILE A 54 -3.67 12.16 4.92
C ILE A 54 -3.58 12.12 3.40
N GLU A 55 -2.96 11.07 2.85
CA GLU A 55 -2.80 10.89 1.42
C GLU A 55 -2.69 9.41 1.03
N GLN A 56 -3.11 9.07 -0.18
CA GLN A 56 -2.85 7.77 -0.80
C GLN A 56 -2.15 7.97 -2.13
N VAL A 57 -1.00 7.30 -2.29
CA VAL A 57 -0.17 7.38 -3.50
C VAL A 57 -0.12 6.02 -4.15
N PHE A 58 -0.54 5.95 -5.40
CA PHE A 58 -0.56 4.72 -6.19
C PHE A 58 0.73 4.60 -7.00
N ALA A 59 1.14 3.36 -7.24
CA ALA A 59 2.27 3.03 -8.08
C ALA A 59 1.96 1.77 -8.89
N GLU A 60 2.81 1.47 -9.87
CA GLU A 60 2.73 0.22 -10.61
C GLU A 60 4.02 -0.57 -10.41
N PRO A 61 3.94 -1.85 -10.00
CA PRO A 61 5.13 -2.69 -9.94
C PRO A 61 5.60 -3.06 -11.35
N GLY A 62 6.88 -2.84 -11.64
CA GLY A 62 7.56 -3.30 -12.84
C GLY A 62 7.62 -4.83 -12.92
N LYS A 63 7.88 -5.35 -14.12
CA LYS A 63 7.94 -6.81 -14.38
C LYS A 63 9.12 -7.49 -13.66
N GLU A 64 10.16 -6.73 -13.38
CA GLU A 64 11.36 -7.13 -12.64
C GLU A 64 11.16 -7.08 -11.12
N ASN A 65 10.08 -6.44 -10.66
CA ASN A 65 9.82 -6.30 -9.24
C ASN A 65 9.18 -7.57 -8.66
N ASN A 66 9.44 -7.79 -7.38
CA ASN A 66 8.93 -8.93 -6.65
C ASN A 66 8.62 -8.54 -5.20
N PHE A 67 8.18 -9.53 -4.42
CA PHE A 67 7.85 -9.38 -2.99
C PHE A 67 8.84 -8.51 -2.20
N TYR A 68 10.14 -8.69 -2.43
CA TYR A 68 11.18 -7.96 -1.71
C TYR A 68 11.36 -6.53 -2.20
N THR A 69 11.08 -6.25 -3.48
CA THR A 69 11.30 -4.93 -4.05
C THR A 69 10.08 -4.03 -4.01
N TYR A 70 8.88 -4.59 -3.87
CA TYR A 70 7.63 -3.83 -3.83
C TYR A 70 7.63 -2.69 -2.79
N PRO A 71 8.07 -2.89 -1.53
CA PRO A 71 8.09 -1.78 -0.58
C PRO A 71 8.97 -0.62 -1.05
N TYR A 72 10.12 -0.89 -1.69
CA TYR A 72 10.99 0.17 -2.19
C TYR A 72 10.37 0.97 -3.33
N VAL A 73 9.63 0.31 -4.23
CA VAL A 73 8.86 0.98 -5.29
C VAL A 73 7.79 1.88 -4.67
N GLN A 74 7.05 1.37 -3.70
CA GLN A 74 6.01 2.11 -2.98
C GLN A 74 6.59 3.31 -2.19
N TYR A 75 7.75 3.14 -1.57
CA TYR A 75 8.47 4.24 -0.91
C TYR A 75 8.98 5.28 -1.91
N ALA A 76 9.56 4.87 -3.04
CA ALA A 76 10.03 5.80 -4.06
C ALA A 76 8.89 6.69 -4.57
N ALA A 77 7.70 6.13 -4.77
CA ALA A 77 6.53 6.86 -5.24
C ALA A 77 6.00 7.90 -4.23
N VAL A 78 5.95 7.54 -2.94
CA VAL A 78 5.33 8.37 -1.89
C VAL A 78 6.27 9.40 -1.27
N LEU A 79 7.59 9.22 -1.32
CA LEU A 79 8.56 10.12 -0.67
C LEU A 79 8.41 11.61 -1.06
N PRO A 80 8.18 11.97 -2.35
CA PRO A 80 7.93 13.37 -2.73
C PRO A 80 6.70 13.96 -2.04
N VAL A 81 5.65 13.17 -1.88
CA VAL A 81 4.41 13.56 -1.20
C VAL A 81 4.61 13.63 0.31
N LEU A 82 5.33 12.68 0.90
CA LEU A 82 5.69 12.71 2.32
C LEU A 82 6.46 13.99 2.67
N LYS A 83 7.36 14.44 1.79
CA LYS A 83 8.07 15.72 1.95
C LYS A 83 7.09 16.90 2.05
N GLN A 84 6.04 16.93 1.22
CA GLN A 84 5.02 17.98 1.28
C GLN A 84 4.20 17.91 2.58
N VAL A 85 3.83 16.70 3.02
CA VAL A 85 3.13 16.48 4.29
C VAL A 85 3.98 16.97 5.47
N VAL A 86 5.26 16.63 5.50
CA VAL A 86 6.20 17.10 6.53
C VAL A 86 6.35 18.62 6.50
N GLN A 87 6.46 19.21 5.30
CA GLN A 87 6.54 20.67 5.15
C GLN A 87 5.29 21.36 5.71
N SER A 88 4.10 20.83 5.45
CA SER A 88 2.84 21.34 6.00
C SER A 88 2.91 21.45 7.53
N PHE A 89 3.40 20.41 8.22
CA PHE A 89 3.57 20.44 9.67
C PHE A 89 4.59 21.48 10.13
N ILE A 90 5.71 21.63 9.42
CA ILE A 90 6.74 22.65 9.69
C ILE A 90 6.12 24.05 9.59
N ASP A 91 5.25 24.27 8.60
CA ASP A 91 4.57 25.54 8.37
C ASP A 91 3.40 25.78 9.36
N GLY A 92 3.20 24.89 10.34
CA GLY A 92 2.14 25.00 11.34
C GLY A 92 0.76 24.52 10.88
N HIS A 93 0.67 23.90 9.70
CA HIS A 93 -0.58 23.41 9.12
C HIS A 93 -0.73 21.91 9.36
N ILE A 94 -1.83 21.51 10.00
CA ILE A 94 -2.19 20.10 10.20
C ILE A 94 -2.94 19.62 8.95
N PRO A 95 -2.41 18.65 8.18
CA PRO A 95 -3.09 18.14 7.00
C PRO A 95 -4.49 17.57 7.32
N PRO A 96 -5.53 17.86 6.53
CA PRO A 96 -6.84 17.28 6.75
C PRO A 96 -6.85 15.79 6.39
N THR A 97 -7.83 15.05 6.93
CA THR A 97 -8.04 13.66 6.54
C THR A 97 -8.89 13.57 5.27
N LYS A 98 -8.57 12.59 4.42
CA LYS A 98 -9.29 12.26 3.19
C LYS A 98 -10.13 11.00 3.34
N PRO A 99 -11.24 10.85 2.60
CA PRO A 99 -11.93 9.58 2.51
C PRO A 99 -11.03 8.52 1.86
N SER A 100 -11.20 7.26 2.25
CA SER A 100 -10.50 6.16 1.60
C SER A 100 -11.07 5.88 0.21
N VAL A 101 -10.22 5.45 -0.72
CA VAL A 101 -10.66 4.89 -2.01
C VAL A 101 -11.30 3.50 -1.89
N ALA A 102 -11.07 2.80 -0.78
CA ALA A 102 -11.53 1.43 -0.57
C ALA A 102 -12.60 1.38 0.51
N ASN A 103 -13.68 0.64 0.22
CA ASN A 103 -14.81 0.48 1.14
C ASN A 103 -14.61 -0.70 2.12
N GLU A 104 -13.72 -1.63 1.79
CA GLU A 104 -13.46 -2.84 2.58
C GLU A 104 -12.20 -2.67 3.43
N SER A 105 -12.22 -3.24 4.64
CA SER A 105 -11.09 -3.23 5.57
C SER A 105 -10.60 -4.65 5.82
N ALA A 106 -9.29 -4.88 5.65
CA ALA A 106 -8.68 -6.16 6.00
C ALA A 106 -7.28 -5.96 6.59
N LEU A 107 -6.94 -6.82 7.56
CA LEU A 107 -5.63 -6.86 8.20
C LEU A 107 -4.84 -8.05 7.66
N TRP A 108 -3.65 -7.78 7.15
CA TRP A 108 -2.78 -8.76 6.51
C TRP A 108 -1.51 -8.99 7.33
N PHE A 109 -0.99 -10.22 7.23
CA PHE A 109 0.21 -10.66 7.92
C PHE A 109 1.24 -11.15 6.89
N HIS A 110 2.39 -11.61 7.37
CA HIS A 110 3.32 -12.37 6.53
C HIS A 110 2.59 -13.55 5.89
N PRO A 111 2.76 -13.79 4.57
CA PRO A 111 2.17 -14.96 3.94
C PRO A 111 2.78 -16.21 4.55
N THR A 112 1.94 -17.21 4.81
CA THR A 112 2.44 -18.56 5.11
C THR A 112 3.12 -19.13 3.86
N ILE A 113 3.95 -20.16 4.04
CA ILE A 113 4.60 -20.88 2.93
C ILE A 113 3.54 -21.35 1.92
N PHE A 114 2.40 -21.85 2.38
CA PHE A 114 1.33 -22.31 1.50
C PHE A 114 0.63 -21.16 0.75
N GLN A 115 0.39 -20.02 1.42
CA GLN A 115 -0.17 -18.83 0.75
C GLN A 115 0.79 -18.29 -0.31
N TRP A 116 2.08 -18.21 0.02
CA TRP A 116 3.10 -17.75 -0.91
C TRP A 116 3.22 -18.66 -2.13
N LEU A 117 3.33 -19.98 -1.93
CA LEU A 117 3.34 -20.96 -3.03
C LEU A 117 2.07 -20.91 -3.87
N GLY A 118 0.90 -20.73 -3.25
CA GLY A 118 -0.37 -20.56 -3.94
C GLY A 118 -0.42 -19.32 -4.82
N ASN A 119 0.15 -18.21 -4.34
CA ASN A 119 0.19 -16.94 -5.07
C ASN A 119 1.20 -16.97 -6.23
N LEU A 120 2.33 -17.68 -6.10
CA LEU A 120 3.27 -17.89 -7.20
C LEU A 120 2.61 -18.60 -8.40
N LYS A 121 1.83 -19.65 -8.14
CA LYS A 121 1.13 -20.40 -9.20
C LYS A 121 0.17 -19.51 -9.97
N ARG A 122 -0.51 -18.56 -9.30
CA ARG A 122 -1.39 -17.60 -9.97
C ARG A 122 -0.62 -16.69 -10.93
N THR A 123 0.56 -16.21 -10.54
CA THR A 123 1.42 -15.40 -11.42
C THR A 123 1.92 -16.19 -12.63
N PHE A 124 2.35 -17.45 -12.46
CA PHE A 124 2.83 -18.30 -13.56
C PHE A 124 1.73 -18.80 -14.49
N ILE A 125 0.55 -19.15 -13.98
CA ILE A 125 -0.61 -19.52 -14.81
C ILE A 125 -1.06 -18.33 -15.66
N PHE A 126 -1.06 -17.12 -15.10
CA PHE A 126 -1.37 -15.91 -15.88
C PHE A 126 -0.36 -15.65 -17.00
N LEU A 127 0.94 -15.88 -16.77
CA LEU A 127 1.98 -15.74 -17.81
C LEU A 127 1.86 -16.79 -18.91
N LEU A 128 1.49 -18.03 -18.56
CA LEU A 128 1.22 -19.07 -19.55
C LEU A 128 -0.01 -18.72 -20.41
N VAL A 129 -1.12 -18.32 -19.80
CA VAL A 129 -2.35 -17.99 -20.53
C VAL A 129 -2.19 -16.72 -21.39
N SER A 130 -1.50 -15.69 -20.92
CA SER A 130 -1.27 -14.47 -21.72
C SER A 130 -0.35 -14.70 -22.93
N SER A 131 0.60 -15.63 -22.81
CA SER A 131 1.48 -16.02 -23.92
C SER A 131 0.72 -16.77 -25.03
N PHE A 132 -0.35 -17.48 -24.69
CA PHE A 132 -1.21 -18.16 -25.68
C PHE A 132 -2.18 -17.22 -26.41
N ILE A 133 -2.57 -16.10 -25.79
CA ILE A 133 -3.51 -15.14 -26.40
C ILE A 133 -2.79 -14.18 -27.37
N GLN A 134 -1.48 -13.96 -27.24
CA GLN A 134 -0.68 -13.18 -28.20
C GLN A 134 -0.29 -13.96 -29.47
N LEU A 135 -0.69 -15.23 -29.58
CA LEU A 135 -0.41 -16.11 -30.71
C LEU A 135 -1.63 -16.34 -31.64
N PHE A 136 -2.71 -15.57 -31.46
CA PHE A 136 -3.89 -15.53 -32.34
C PHE A 136 -4.31 -14.09 -32.64
#